data_AF-A0A3C1U700-F1
#
_entry.id   AF-A0A3C1U700-F1
#
_cell.length_a   1.000
_cell.length_b   1.000
_cell.length_c   1.000
_cell.angle_alpha   90.00
_cell.angle_beta   90.00
_cell.angle_gamma   90.00
#
_symmetry.space_group_name_H-M   'P 1'
#
loop_
_entity.id
_entity.type
_entity.pdbx_description
1 polymer ?
#
loop_
_entity_poly.entity_id
_entity_poly.type
_entity_poly.pdbx_seq_one_letter_code
_entity_poly.pdbx_strand_id
1 'polypeptide(L)'
;MDWIIPANCKVYDLEASFEKNGFVDWTKRANIVMGDKVYIYQTKPVGKIKYKTLVERDNLREDEIIDDSEFLIDKKFKVNESARISVRLKLVKEIKSDKLTLESLKAIGLKSSFQGIMKLRDPLLLQLIEDSFCDDHTIE
;
A
#
# COMPACT_ATOMS: atom_id res chain seq x y z
N MET A 1 7.11 11.92 -3.85
CA MET A 1 5.70 11.96 -4.33
C MET A 1 4.88 11.02 -3.48
N ASP A 2 3.55 11.16 -3.53
CA ASP A 2 2.63 10.40 -2.69
C ASP A 2 1.65 9.60 -3.56
N TRP A 3 1.46 8.33 -3.22
CA TRP A 3 0.71 7.37 -4.04
C TRP A 3 -0.26 6.55 -3.21
N ILE A 4 -1.39 6.13 -3.79
CA ILE A 4 -2.26 5.09 -3.25
C ILE A 4 -2.20 3.89 -4.18
N ILE A 5 -1.98 2.69 -3.62
CA ILE A 5 -2.05 1.43 -4.35
C ILE A 5 -3.14 0.53 -3.76
N PRO A 6 -3.94 -0.15 -4.58
CA PRO A 6 -4.88 -1.15 -4.09
C PRO A 6 -4.15 -2.48 -3.82
N ALA A 7 -4.47 -3.13 -2.71
CA ALA A 7 -4.01 -4.46 -2.36
C ALA A 7 -5.19 -5.36 -1.99
N ASN A 8 -5.22 -6.57 -2.54
CA ASN A 8 -6.29 -7.52 -2.28
C ASN A 8 -5.90 -8.47 -1.15
N CYS A 9 -6.50 -8.29 0.03
CA CYS A 9 -6.25 -9.13 1.21
C CYS A 9 -6.69 -10.59 1.03
N LYS A 10 -7.44 -10.92 -0.04
CA LYS A 10 -7.76 -12.31 -0.37
C LYS A 10 -6.68 -12.98 -1.23
N VAL A 11 -5.78 -12.18 -1.81
CA VAL A 11 -4.70 -12.68 -2.66
C VAL A 11 -3.41 -12.76 -1.87
N TYR A 12 -3.12 -11.74 -1.06
CA TYR A 12 -1.84 -11.62 -0.37
C TYR A 12 -2.00 -11.10 1.06
N ASP A 13 -1.34 -11.76 2.01
CA ASP A 13 -1.35 -11.38 3.42
C ASP A 13 -0.28 -10.31 3.72
N LEU A 14 -0.68 -9.05 3.53
CA LEU A 14 0.18 -7.91 3.86
C LEU A 14 0.51 -7.82 5.35
N GLU A 15 -0.39 -8.25 6.23
CA GLU A 15 -0.19 -8.12 7.68
C GLU A 15 0.95 -9.04 8.12
N ALA A 16 0.85 -10.32 7.78
CA ALA A 16 1.89 -11.30 8.10
C ALA A 16 3.22 -10.98 7.41
N SER A 17 3.19 -10.48 6.17
CA SER A 17 4.40 -10.10 5.44
C SER A 17 5.10 -8.90 6.07
N PHE A 18 4.36 -7.87 6.46
CA PHE A 18 4.94 -6.74 7.18
C PHE A 18 5.42 -7.11 8.59
N GLU A 19 4.70 -7.97 9.32
CA GLU A 19 5.12 -8.43 10.64
C GLU A 19 6.44 -9.22 10.58
N LYS A 20 6.60 -10.10 9.58
CA LYS A 20 7.82 -10.90 9.41
C LYS A 20 9.00 -10.09 8.87
N ASN A 21 8.77 -9.30 7.83
CA ASN A 21 9.85 -8.70 7.03
C ASN A 21 10.05 -7.21 7.31
N GLY A 22 9.04 -6.50 7.81
CA GLY A 22 9.02 -5.03 7.94
C GLY A 22 8.88 -4.29 6.61
N PHE A 23 8.83 -5.01 5.48
CA PHE A 23 8.66 -4.47 4.14
C PHE A 23 7.96 -5.47 3.22
N VAL A 24 7.49 -5.01 2.07
CA VAL A 24 7.03 -5.86 0.97
C VAL A 24 7.64 -5.41 -0.35
N ASP A 25 8.02 -6.36 -1.20
CA ASP A 25 8.48 -6.06 -2.55
C ASP A 25 7.27 -6.01 -3.49
N TRP A 26 6.95 -4.81 -3.96
CA TRP A 26 5.76 -4.56 -4.75
C TRP A 26 6.09 -4.33 -6.22
N THR A 27 5.39 -5.06 -7.07
CA THR A 27 5.54 -4.94 -8.52
C THR A 27 5.04 -3.59 -9.03
N LYS A 28 5.93 -2.73 -9.56
CA LYS A 28 5.56 -1.37 -9.96
C LYS A 28 4.77 -1.36 -11.28
N ARG A 29 3.65 -0.65 -11.30
CA ARG A 29 2.88 -0.31 -12.53
C ARG A 29 2.80 1.19 -12.80
N ALA A 30 3.58 1.97 -12.05
CA ALA A 30 3.72 3.41 -12.14
C ALA A 30 5.18 3.77 -11.83
N ASN A 31 5.57 5.03 -12.11
CA ASN A 31 6.92 5.52 -11.83
C ASN A 31 7.09 5.89 -10.34
N ILE A 32 6.94 4.89 -9.47
CA ILE A 32 7.20 4.96 -8.03
C ILE A 32 8.70 4.70 -7.84
N VAL A 33 9.37 5.61 -7.13
CA VAL A 33 10.84 5.60 -6.97
C VAL A 33 11.24 5.78 -5.50
N MET A 34 12.50 5.54 -5.17
CA MET A 34 13.04 5.74 -3.82
C MET A 34 12.65 7.10 -3.23
N GLY A 35 12.21 7.09 -1.97
CA GLY A 35 11.76 8.28 -1.24
C GLY A 35 10.30 8.67 -1.45
N ASP A 36 9.56 8.03 -2.36
CA ASP A 36 8.11 8.22 -2.46
C ASP A 36 7.37 7.58 -1.28
N LYS A 37 6.27 8.21 -0.85
CA LYS A 37 5.32 7.62 0.11
C LYS A 37 4.26 6.84 -0.64
N VAL A 38 3.97 5.64 -0.17
CA VAL A 38 2.93 4.78 -0.75
C VAL A 38 1.96 4.36 0.35
N TYR A 39 0.70 4.73 0.18
CA TYR A 39 -0.41 4.34 1.03
C TYR A 39 -1.10 3.12 0.42
N ILE A 40 -1.31 2.09 1.21
CA ILE A 40 -1.90 0.84 0.73
C ILE A 40 -3.38 0.79 1.12
N TYR A 41 -4.23 0.84 0.10
CA TYR A 41 -5.67 0.63 0.23
C TYR A 41 -5.98 -0.86 0.14
N GLN A 42 -6.37 -1.45 1.27
CA GLN A 42 -6.83 -2.82 1.31
C GLN A 42 -8.25 -2.90 0.74
N THR A 43 -8.43 -3.66 -0.34
CA THR A 43 -9.73 -3.83 -1.00
C THR A 43 -10.70 -4.65 -0.15
N LYS A 44 -11.93 -4.87 -0.64
CA LYS A 44 -12.92 -5.67 0.08
C LYS A 44 -12.34 -7.04 0.51
N PRO A 45 -12.59 -7.50 1.74
CA PRO A 45 -13.61 -6.99 2.68
C PRO A 45 -13.18 -5.78 3.52
N VAL A 46 -11.89 -5.43 3.57
CA VAL A 46 -11.37 -4.39 4.47
C VAL A 46 -11.79 -2.98 4.04
N GLY A 47 -11.58 -2.60 2.78
CA GLY A 47 -12.14 -1.37 2.20
C GLY A 47 -11.59 -0.05 2.77
N LYS A 48 -10.34 -0.02 3.24
CA LYS A 48 -9.69 1.17 3.80
C LYS A 48 -8.20 1.25 3.51
N ILE A 49 -7.63 2.45 3.64
CA ILE A 49 -6.17 2.60 3.72
C ILE A 49 -5.72 2.11 5.09
N LYS A 50 -4.83 1.12 5.10
CA LYS A 50 -4.32 0.50 6.34
C LYS A 50 -2.85 0.82 6.60
N TYR A 51 -2.05 0.92 5.54
CA TYR A 51 -0.60 1.07 5.68
C TYR A 51 -0.10 2.35 5.03
N LYS A 52 0.81 3.02 5.72
CA LYS A 52 1.72 4.02 5.18
C LYS A 52 3.08 3.39 5.03
N THR A 53 3.66 3.50 3.85
CA THR A 53 4.97 2.96 3.52
C THR A 53 5.85 4.02 2.87
N LEU A 54 7.16 3.79 2.91
CA LEU A 54 8.17 4.56 2.21
C LEU A 54 8.90 3.63 1.24
N VAL A 55 9.14 4.08 0.02
CA VAL A 55 9.96 3.34 -0.93
C VAL A 55 11.41 3.41 -0.49
N GLU A 56 11.93 2.32 0.07
CA GLU A 56 13.31 2.20 0.54
C GLU A 56 14.26 1.89 -0.62
N ARG A 57 13.79 1.10 -1.60
CA ARG A 57 14.53 0.74 -2.82
C ARG A 57 13.60 0.72 -4.01
N ASP A 58 14.11 1.13 -5.17
CA ASP A 58 13.46 0.92 -6.46
C ASP A 58 14.42 0.24 -7.44
N ASN A 59 13.89 -0.22 -8.56
CA ASN A 59 14.67 -0.95 -9.57
C ASN A 59 15.19 -2.32 -9.12
N LEU A 60 14.46 -2.99 -8.22
CA LEU A 60 14.79 -4.34 -7.78
C LEU A 60 14.73 -5.32 -8.94
N ARG A 61 15.80 -6.11 -9.08
CA ARG A 61 15.89 -7.27 -9.97
C ARG A 61 15.27 -8.50 -9.32
N GLU A 62 14.99 -9.51 -10.12
CA GLU A 62 14.39 -10.77 -9.64
C GLU A 62 15.21 -11.44 -8.52
N ASP A 63 16.54 -11.36 -8.59
CA ASP A 63 17.44 -11.90 -7.56
C ASP A 63 17.48 -11.08 -6.25
N GLU A 64 16.93 -9.86 -6.25
CA GLU A 64 16.84 -8.98 -5.09
C GLU A 64 15.48 -9.04 -4.38
N ILE A 65 14.47 -9.61 -5.05
CA ILE A 65 13.11 -9.79 -4.52
C ILE A 65 13.16 -10.96 -3.53
N ILE A 66 12.56 -10.76 -2.35
CA ILE A 66 12.46 -11.84 -1.37
C ILE A 66 11.49 -12.93 -1.83
N ASP A 67 11.72 -14.19 -1.43
CA ASP A 67 10.68 -15.21 -1.54
C ASP A 67 9.65 -15.00 -0.42
N ASP A 68 8.50 -14.44 -0.79
CA ASP A 68 7.38 -14.13 0.09
C ASP A 68 6.13 -14.98 -0.27
N SER A 69 6.36 -16.08 -0.98
CA SER A 69 5.35 -17.03 -1.45
C SER A 69 4.46 -17.60 -0.32
N GLU A 70 4.95 -17.62 0.91
CA GLU A 70 4.19 -18.06 2.09
C GLU A 70 2.98 -17.16 2.41
N PHE A 71 3.02 -15.89 2.01
CA PHE A 71 1.94 -14.92 2.22
C PHE A 71 0.93 -14.89 1.07
N LEU A 72 1.14 -15.68 0.01
CA LEU A 72 0.20 -15.81 -1.09
C LEU A 72 -0.98 -16.69 -0.67
N ILE A 73 -2.12 -16.05 -0.42
CA ILE A 73 -3.37 -16.71 -0.02
C ILE A 73 -4.01 -17.40 -1.23
N ASP A 74 -4.16 -16.67 -2.35
CA ASP A 74 -4.78 -17.21 -3.56
C ASP A 74 -3.72 -17.84 -4.46
N LYS A 75 -3.53 -19.16 -4.32
CA LYS A 75 -2.56 -19.93 -5.13
C LYS A 75 -2.85 -19.96 -6.63
N LYS A 76 -4.04 -19.51 -7.05
CA LYS A 76 -4.42 -19.37 -8.46
C LYS A 76 -4.03 -18.01 -9.03
N PHE A 77 -3.67 -17.05 -8.18
CA PHE A 77 -3.24 -15.74 -8.59
C PHE A 77 -1.89 -15.84 -9.28
N LYS A 78 -1.90 -15.62 -10.60
CA LYS A 78 -0.68 -15.50 -11.37
C LYS A 78 -0.23 -14.05 -11.37
N VAL A 79 0.86 -13.77 -10.66
CA VAL A 79 1.62 -12.54 -10.90
C VAL A 79 2.06 -12.60 -12.36
N ASN A 80 1.87 -11.51 -13.11
CA ASN A 80 2.37 -11.47 -14.48
C ASN A 80 3.90 -11.36 -14.40
N GLU A 81 4.58 -12.48 -14.69
CA GLU A 81 6.03 -12.71 -14.60
C GLU A 81 6.87 -11.88 -15.57
N SER A 82 6.25 -11.17 -16.52
CA SER A 82 6.97 -10.36 -17.50
C SER A 82 7.55 -9.10 -16.86
N ALA A 83 8.75 -9.24 -16.29
CA ALA A 83 9.75 -8.22 -15.97
C ALA A 83 9.17 -6.88 -15.53
N ARG A 84 8.41 -6.90 -14.43
CA ARG A 84 8.05 -5.67 -13.76
C ARG A 84 9.05 -5.46 -12.64
N ILE A 85 9.99 -4.58 -12.91
CA ILE A 85 10.83 -3.94 -11.91
C ILE A 85 10.01 -3.69 -10.62
N SER A 86 10.49 -4.18 -9.48
CA SER A 86 9.81 -4.04 -8.20
C SER A 86 10.39 -2.90 -7.37
N VAL A 87 9.63 -2.48 -6.37
CA VAL A 87 10.04 -1.50 -5.36
C VAL A 87 9.88 -2.12 -3.97
N ARG A 88 10.79 -1.81 -3.05
CA ARG A 88 10.67 -2.21 -1.64
C ARG A 88 9.89 -1.17 -0.87
N LEU A 89 8.69 -1.53 -0.42
CA LEU A 89 7.83 -0.70 0.40
C LEU A 89 8.07 -1.04 1.87
N LYS A 90 8.80 -0.18 2.57
CA LYS A 90 9.04 -0.34 4.01
C LYS A 90 7.87 0.21 4.79
N LEU A 91 7.37 -0.57 5.75
CA LEU A 91 6.30 -0.12 6.62
C LEU A 91 6.76 1.08 7.46
N VAL A 92 5.98 2.15 7.42
CA VAL A 92 6.20 3.35 8.26
C VAL A 92 5.18 3.38 9.39
N LYS A 93 3.90 3.16 9.07
CA LYS A 93 2.83 3.14 10.07
C LYS A 93 1.65 2.30 9.60
N GLU A 94 1.00 1.64 10.55
CA GLU A 94 -0.29 0.96 10.37
C GLU A 94 -1.39 1.78 11.07
N ILE A 95 -2.57 1.86 10.45
CA ILE A 95 -3.80 2.33 11.07
C ILE A 95 -4.68 1.13 11.42
N LYS A 96 -5.10 1.05 12.69
CA LYS A 96 -6.05 0.03 13.15
C LYS A 96 -7.49 0.55 13.13
N SER A 97 -7.66 1.86 13.30
CA SER A 97 -8.95 2.54 13.24
C SER A 97 -9.60 2.50 11.85
N ASP A 98 -10.89 2.81 11.77
CA ASP A 98 -11.68 2.78 10.52
C ASP A 98 -11.79 4.16 9.85
N LYS A 99 -10.87 5.08 10.17
CA LYS A 99 -10.93 6.49 9.75
C LYS A 99 -10.77 6.67 8.23
N LEU A 100 -10.03 5.79 7.56
CA LEU A 100 -9.68 5.92 6.14
C LEU A 100 -10.42 4.93 5.22
N THR A 101 -11.72 4.72 5.47
CA THR A 101 -12.57 3.92 4.59
C THR A 101 -12.81 4.60 3.25
N LEU A 102 -13.23 3.82 2.24
CA LEU A 102 -13.64 4.36 0.94
C LEU A 102 -14.71 5.46 1.07
N GLU A 103 -15.63 5.32 2.03
CA GLU A 103 -16.71 6.28 2.26
C GLU A 103 -16.16 7.61 2.78
N SER A 104 -15.28 7.58 3.80
CA SER A 104 -14.60 8.77 4.30
C SER A 104 -13.78 9.46 3.21
N LEU A 105 -13.02 8.70 2.42
CA LEU A 105 -12.22 9.25 1.32
C LEU A 105 -13.10 9.92 0.25
N LYS A 106 -14.24 9.31 -0.11
CA LYS A 106 -15.20 9.88 -1.06
C LYS A 106 -15.85 11.15 -0.54
N ALA A 107 -16.27 11.17 0.72
CA ALA A 107 -16.91 12.33 1.34
C ALA A 107 -16.02 13.59 1.29
N ILE A 108 -14.70 13.40 1.27
CA ILE A 108 -13.70 14.48 1.39
C ILE A 108 -13.15 14.91 0.02
N GLY A 109 -13.63 14.30 -1.08
CA GLY A 109 -13.32 14.76 -2.43
C GLY A 109 -12.49 13.78 -3.26
N LEU A 110 -12.42 12.50 -2.91
CA LEU A 110 -11.98 11.47 -3.83
C LEU A 110 -12.98 11.36 -5.00
N LYS A 111 -12.74 12.15 -6.07
CA LYS A 111 -13.64 12.32 -7.22
C LYS A 111 -13.81 11.08 -8.09
N SER A 112 -12.91 10.09 -7.99
CA SER A 112 -12.96 8.89 -8.82
C SER A 112 -12.77 7.63 -7.97
N SER A 113 -13.53 6.59 -8.29
CA SER A 113 -13.34 5.26 -7.72
C SER A 113 -11.91 4.77 -7.98
N PHE A 114 -11.25 4.18 -6.97
CA PHE A 114 -9.92 3.57 -7.11
C PHE A 114 -9.95 2.40 -8.10
N GLN A 115 -9.66 2.66 -9.38
CA GLN A 115 -9.51 1.62 -10.40
C GLN A 115 -8.05 1.21 -10.64
N GLY A 116 -7.12 1.60 -9.76
CA GLY A 116 -5.71 1.26 -9.88
C GLY A 116 -4.82 2.14 -9.01
N ILE A 117 -3.53 2.16 -9.34
CA ILE A 117 -2.54 3.04 -8.70
C ILE A 117 -2.94 4.50 -8.95
N MET A 118 -2.96 5.31 -7.90
CA MET A 118 -3.34 6.71 -7.96
C MET A 118 -2.21 7.57 -7.40
N LYS A 119 -1.84 8.64 -8.10
CA LYS A 119 -0.96 9.67 -7.56
C LYS A 119 -1.79 10.66 -6.75
N LEU A 120 -1.44 10.89 -5.48
CA LEU A 120 -2.06 11.90 -4.65
C LEU A 120 -1.54 13.27 -5.05
N ARG A 121 -2.41 14.09 -5.65
CA ARG A 121 -2.12 15.47 -6.05
C ARG A 121 -2.94 16.49 -5.26
N ASP A 122 -4.04 16.04 -4.67
CA ASP A 122 -4.91 16.89 -3.88
C ASP A 122 -4.30 17.07 -2.48
N PRO A 123 -3.90 18.31 -2.11
CA PRO A 123 -3.21 18.55 -0.86
C PRO A 123 -4.11 18.34 0.37
N LEU A 124 -5.42 18.58 0.26
CA LEU A 124 -6.36 18.39 1.36
C LEU A 124 -6.56 16.90 1.65
N LEU A 125 -6.70 16.10 0.60
CA LEU A 125 -6.78 14.64 0.72
C LEU A 125 -5.48 14.07 1.32
N LEU A 126 -4.32 14.54 0.86
CA LEU A 126 -3.03 14.10 1.40
C LEU A 126 -2.89 14.46 2.89
N GLN A 127 -3.21 15.71 3.25
CA GLN A 127 -3.14 16.17 4.63
C GLN A 127 -4.02 15.33 5.55
N LEU A 128 -5.28 15.07 5.17
CA LEU A 128 -6.17 14.23 5.96
C LEU A 128 -5.64 12.81 6.17
N ILE A 129 -5.10 12.20 5.11
CA ILE A 129 -4.49 10.87 5.22
C ILE A 129 -3.36 10.93 6.24
N GLU A 130 -2.46 11.91 6.13
CA GLU A 130 -1.34 12.09 7.07
C GLU A 130 -1.82 12.35 8.51
N ASP A 131 -2.81 13.21 8.71
CA ASP A 131 -3.43 13.51 10.01
C ASP A 131 -4.04 12.25 10.64
N SER A 132 -4.70 11.42 9.83
CA SER A 132 -5.25 10.14 10.30
C SER A 132 -4.14 9.20 10.81
N PHE A 133 -2.96 9.23 10.18
CA PHE A 133 -1.79 8.50 10.67
C PHE A 133 -1.12 9.19 11.86
N CYS A 134 -1.33 10.48 12.11
CA CYS A 134 -0.80 11.16 13.30
C CYS A 134 -1.67 10.90 14.53
N ASP A 135 -2.99 10.94 14.36
CA ASP A 135 -3.99 10.84 15.43
C ASP A 135 -4.18 9.41 15.97
N ASP A 136 -3.71 8.39 15.24
CA ASP A 136 -3.55 7.02 15.77
C ASP A 136 -2.30 6.99 16.70
N HIS A 137 -2.36 7.75 17.79
CA HIS A 137 -1.59 7.51 18.99
C HIS A 137 -2.27 6.35 19.71
N THR A 138 -1.59 5.20 19.74
CA THR A 138 -1.92 4.11 20.65
C THR A 138 -1.95 4.71 22.06
N ILE A 139 -3.14 4.75 22.68
CA ILE A 139 -3.24 4.82 24.14
C ILE A 139 -2.49 3.58 24.62
N GLU A 140 -1.42 3.83 25.39
CA GLU A 140 -0.55 2.84 26.04
C GLU A 140 -1.32 1.70 26.72
#